data_AF-A0A1R1EFE6-F1
#
_entry.id   AF-A0A1R1EFE6-F1
#
_cell.length_a   1.000
_cell.length_b   1.000
_cell.length_c   1.000
_cell.angle_alpha   90.00
_cell.angle_beta   90.00
_cell.angle_gamma   90.00
#
_symmetry.space_group_name_H-M   'P 1'
#
loop_
_entity.id
_entity.type
_entity.pdbx_description
1 polymer ?
#
loop_
_entity_poly.entity_id
_entity_poly.type
_entity_poly.pdbx_seq_one_letter_code
_entity_poly.pdbx_strand_id
1 'polypeptide(L)'
;MVGFQEQELQEWIRYFENKNTSFCTWTGGTQSEEGVITMPYPVYDAGVQRFIAAVSGSGLMMKDYLQQLEKGDALAPEAISGLEMPRDMELLRAALTYFVRQERFCDGLWEKAIREGIFLSILYKLREAERGSRPGT
;
A
#
# COMPACT_ATOMS: atom_id res chain seq x y z
N MET A 1 -15.90 9.65 10.61
CA MET A 1 -15.50 8.84 9.44
C MET A 1 -14.08 8.34 9.70
N VAL A 2 -13.85 7.05 9.61
CA VAL A 2 -12.60 6.40 10.00
C VAL A 2 -11.80 6.14 8.72
N GLY A 3 -10.92 7.08 8.36
CA GLY A 3 -10.17 7.01 7.10
C GLY A 3 -9.58 8.35 6.66
N PHE A 4 -8.97 8.36 5.47
CA PHE A 4 -8.46 9.58 4.84
C PHE A 4 -9.60 10.51 4.40
N GLN A 5 -9.37 11.82 4.49
CA GLN A 5 -10.28 12.81 3.91
C GLN A 5 -10.12 12.86 2.38
N GLU A 6 -11.12 13.38 1.64
CA GLU A 6 -11.04 13.49 0.17
C GLU A 6 -9.78 14.25 -0.29
N GLN A 7 -9.39 15.33 0.40
CA GLN A 7 -8.19 16.09 0.02
C GLN A 7 -6.92 15.24 0.17
N GLU A 8 -6.80 14.52 1.29
CA GLU A 8 -5.67 13.63 1.56
C GLU A 8 -5.63 12.46 0.56
N LEU A 9 -6.77 11.87 0.23
CA LEU A 9 -6.86 10.85 -0.83
C LEU A 9 -6.34 11.38 -2.17
N GLN A 10 -6.73 12.60 -2.55
CA GLN A 10 -6.29 13.20 -3.81
C GLN A 10 -4.80 13.52 -3.82
N GLU A 11 -4.22 13.92 -2.67
CA GLU A 11 -2.78 14.12 -2.54
C GLU A 11 -2.01 12.81 -2.75
N TRP A 12 -2.44 11.73 -2.11
CA TRP A 12 -1.80 10.41 -2.28
C TRP A 12 -1.99 9.84 -3.68
N ILE A 13 -3.16 10.01 -4.29
CA ILE A 13 -3.41 9.62 -5.68
C ILE A 13 -2.43 10.34 -6.61
N ARG A 14 -2.33 11.67 -6.53
CA ARG A 14 -1.40 12.46 -7.35
C ARG A 14 0.05 12.04 -7.13
N TYR A 15 0.41 11.74 -5.89
CA TYR A 15 1.74 11.28 -5.53
C TYR A 15 2.11 9.98 -6.27
N PHE A 16 1.24 8.98 -6.25
CA PHE A 16 1.47 7.68 -6.91
C PHE A 16 1.24 7.72 -8.43
N GLU A 17 0.45 8.65 -8.96
CA GLU A 17 0.30 8.89 -10.40
C GLU A 17 1.56 9.51 -11.05
N ASN A 18 2.41 10.17 -10.26
CA ASN A 18 3.59 10.86 -10.77
C ASN A 18 4.67 9.88 -11.26
N LYS A 19 4.72 9.69 -12.58
CA LYS A 19 5.69 8.82 -13.27
C LYS A 19 7.15 9.26 -13.12
N ASN A 20 7.40 10.50 -12.70
CA ASN A 20 8.76 11.01 -12.49
C ASN A 20 9.26 10.77 -11.06
N THR A 21 8.44 10.25 -10.15
CA THR A 21 8.85 9.94 -8.79
C THR A 21 9.63 8.64 -8.76
N SER A 22 10.86 8.69 -8.24
CA SER A 22 11.59 7.49 -7.83
C SER A 22 11.17 7.12 -6.41
N PHE A 23 10.33 6.10 -6.28
CA PHE A 23 9.74 5.70 -4.99
C PHE A 23 10.65 4.82 -4.13
N CYS A 24 11.60 4.13 -4.75
CA CYS A 24 12.47 3.16 -4.11
C CYS A 24 13.82 3.11 -4.81
N THR A 25 14.89 2.96 -4.05
CA THR A 25 16.21 2.58 -4.56
C THR A 25 16.73 1.41 -3.75
N TRP A 26 17.11 0.33 -4.43
CA TRP A 26 17.77 -0.80 -3.78
C TRP A 26 19.24 -0.48 -3.53
N THR A 27 19.71 -0.76 -2.32
CA THR A 27 21.11 -0.61 -1.92
C THR A 27 21.59 -1.84 -1.17
N GLY A 28 22.85 -1.88 -0.75
CA GLY A 28 23.49 -3.10 -0.25
C GLY A 28 23.86 -4.06 -1.38
N GLY A 29 23.98 -5.35 -1.09
CA GLY A 29 24.42 -6.35 -2.08
C GLY A 29 25.93 -6.35 -2.35
N THR A 30 26.68 -5.47 -1.68
CA THR A 30 28.12 -5.35 -1.85
C THR A 30 28.87 -6.16 -0.81
N GLN A 31 29.97 -6.78 -1.24
CA GLN A 31 30.94 -7.41 -0.36
C GLN A 31 31.95 -6.35 0.13
N SER A 32 32.19 -6.28 1.44
CA SER A 32 33.24 -5.44 2.02
C SER A 32 34.64 -6.00 1.73
N GLU A 33 35.68 -5.21 1.93
CA GLU A 33 37.08 -5.65 1.84
C GLU A 33 37.40 -6.83 2.78
N GLU A 34 36.64 -6.95 3.88
CA GLU A 34 36.75 -8.03 4.87
C GLU A 34 35.91 -9.27 4.52
N GLY A 35 35.28 -9.29 3.34
CA GLY A 35 34.52 -10.42 2.83
C GLY A 35 33.07 -10.50 3.33
N VAL A 36 32.59 -9.52 4.11
CA VAL A 36 31.20 -9.46 4.60
C VAL A 36 30.27 -9.03 3.47
N ILE A 37 29.23 -9.82 3.19
CA ILE A 37 28.20 -9.50 2.19
C ILE A 37 26.99 -8.91 2.91
N THR A 38 26.54 -7.74 2.46
CA THR A 38 25.22 -7.20 2.85
C THR A 38 24.16 -7.69 1.86
N MET A 39 23.00 -8.12 2.35
CA MET A 39 21.87 -8.42 1.46
C MET A 39 21.32 -7.12 0.86
N PRO A 40 20.88 -7.09 -0.41
CA PRO A 40 20.19 -5.93 -0.95
C PRO A 40 18.91 -5.62 -0.19
N TYR A 41 18.62 -4.34 0.05
CA TYR A 41 17.40 -3.88 0.72
C TYR A 41 16.88 -2.58 0.08
N PRO A 42 15.56 -2.34 0.11
CA PRO A 42 14.95 -1.14 -0.44
C PRO A 42 15.13 0.06 0.49
N VAL A 43 15.48 1.21 -0.10
CA VAL A 43 15.42 2.53 0.53
C VAL A 43 14.28 3.30 -0.12
N TYR A 44 13.18 3.43 0.63
CA TYR A 44 12.00 4.16 0.18
C TYR A 44 12.17 5.66 0.32
N ASP A 45 11.60 6.39 -0.61
CA ASP A 45 11.61 7.85 -0.56
C ASP A 45 10.71 8.38 0.58
N ALA A 46 10.90 9.65 0.94
CA ALA A 46 10.17 10.27 2.05
C ALA A 46 8.64 10.28 1.84
N GLY A 47 8.16 10.37 0.60
CA GLY A 47 6.74 10.32 0.28
C GLY A 47 6.12 8.95 0.55
N VAL A 48 6.79 7.85 0.19
CA VAL A 48 6.33 6.50 0.57
C VAL A 48 6.30 6.34 2.10
N GLN A 49 7.35 6.77 2.80
CA GLN A 49 7.39 6.72 4.26
C GLN A 49 6.24 7.52 4.91
N ARG A 50 5.96 8.74 4.40
CA ARG A 50 4.84 9.56 4.87
C ARG A 50 3.49 8.91 4.59
N PHE A 51 3.32 8.30 3.41
CA PHE A 51 2.09 7.57 3.07
C PHE A 51 1.86 6.41 4.05
N ILE A 52 2.87 5.59 4.29
CA ILE A 52 2.77 4.45 5.22
C ILE A 52 2.47 4.92 6.66
N ALA A 53 3.12 6.00 7.11
CA ALA A 53 2.84 6.59 8.40
C ALA A 53 1.40 7.13 8.50
N ALA A 54 0.92 7.79 7.44
CA ALA A 54 -0.45 8.29 7.36
C ALA A 54 -1.47 7.13 7.41
N VAL A 55 -1.26 6.06 6.64
CA VAL A 55 -2.13 4.87 6.70
C VAL A 55 -2.09 4.24 8.10
N SER A 56 -0.91 4.10 8.69
CA SER A 56 -0.74 3.49 10.02
C SER A 56 -1.36 4.31 11.16
N GLY A 57 -1.34 5.64 11.04
CA GLY A 57 -1.98 6.58 11.97
C GLY A 57 -3.46 6.82 11.68
N SER A 58 -3.94 6.41 10.50
CA SER A 58 -5.35 6.44 10.15
C SER A 58 -6.12 5.30 10.83
N GLY A 59 -7.44 5.36 10.74
CA GLY A 59 -8.29 4.22 11.13
C GLY A 59 -8.50 3.18 10.03
N LEU A 60 -7.78 3.25 8.89
CA LEU A 60 -7.91 2.30 7.79
C LEU A 60 -7.40 0.91 8.18
N MET A 61 -6.40 0.83 9.05
CA MET A 61 -5.76 -0.43 9.47
C MET A 61 -6.72 -1.35 10.22
N MET A 62 -6.65 -2.65 9.92
CA MET A 62 -7.48 -3.68 10.54
C MET A 62 -6.66 -4.65 11.39
N LYS A 63 -7.22 -5.10 12.52
CA LYS A 63 -6.55 -6.12 13.36
C LYS A 63 -6.75 -7.53 12.82
N ASP A 64 -7.92 -7.78 12.26
CA ASP A 64 -8.42 -9.04 11.72
C ASP A 64 -8.21 -9.18 10.20
N TYR A 65 -7.34 -8.36 9.61
CA TYR A 65 -7.11 -8.30 8.15
C TYR A 65 -6.84 -9.66 7.51
N LEU A 66 -6.08 -10.55 8.16
CA LEU A 66 -5.81 -11.90 7.63
C LEU A 66 -7.08 -12.74 7.53
N GLN A 67 -7.97 -12.66 8.51
CA GLN A 67 -9.25 -13.39 8.50
C GLN A 67 -10.17 -12.87 7.40
N GLN A 68 -10.14 -11.56 7.14
CA GLN A 68 -10.92 -10.97 6.06
C GLN A 68 -10.37 -11.37 4.68
N LEU A 69 -9.05 -11.36 4.50
CA LEU A 69 -8.41 -11.85 3.28
C LEU A 69 -8.70 -13.33 3.04
N GLU A 70 -8.69 -14.16 4.09
CA GLU A 70 -9.03 -15.59 3.99
C GLU A 70 -10.49 -15.81 3.54
N LYS A 71 -11.45 -15.10 4.16
CA LYS A 71 -12.86 -15.16 3.75
C LYS A 71 -13.11 -14.74 2.31
N GLY A 72 -12.31 -13.78 1.82
CA GLY A 72 -12.39 -13.26 0.46
C GLY A 72 -11.58 -14.06 -0.57
N ASP A 73 -10.97 -15.19 -0.19
CA ASP A 73 -10.04 -15.97 -1.04
C ASP A 73 -8.87 -15.13 -1.60
N ALA A 74 -8.45 -14.10 -0.84
CA ALA A 74 -7.51 -13.06 -1.24
C ALA A 74 -6.19 -13.11 -0.44
N LEU A 75 -5.78 -14.29 0.03
CA LEU A 75 -4.54 -14.44 0.81
C LEU A 75 -3.26 -14.30 -0.04
N ALA A 76 -3.35 -14.54 -1.35
CA ALA A 76 -2.23 -14.43 -2.27
C ALA A 76 -2.09 -12.97 -2.76
N PRO A 77 -0.90 -12.36 -2.74
CA PRO A 77 -0.65 -11.04 -3.35
C PRO A 77 -1.13 -10.93 -4.80
N GLU A 78 -1.10 -12.04 -5.54
CA GLU A 78 -1.56 -12.17 -6.92
C GLU A 78 -3.08 -11.99 -7.03
N ALA A 79 -3.84 -12.44 -6.02
CA ALA A 79 -5.29 -12.26 -5.92
C ALA A 79 -5.67 -10.80 -5.59
N ILE A 80 -4.72 -10.02 -5.03
CA ILE A 80 -4.87 -8.59 -4.73
C ILE A 80 -4.16 -7.73 -5.81
N SER A 81 -3.98 -8.24 -7.04
CA SER A 81 -3.40 -7.46 -8.13
C SER A 81 -4.47 -6.69 -8.93
N GLY A 82 -4.07 -5.60 -9.59
CA GLY A 82 -4.93 -4.53 -10.13
C GLY A 82 -5.95 -4.90 -11.22
N LEU A 83 -6.14 -6.18 -11.57
CA LEU A 83 -7.19 -6.61 -12.50
C LEU A 83 -8.55 -6.83 -11.80
N GLU A 84 -8.58 -7.14 -10.50
CA GLU A 84 -9.83 -7.47 -9.77
C GLU A 84 -9.85 -6.92 -8.32
N MET A 85 -9.57 -5.63 -8.12
CA MET A 85 -9.68 -5.04 -6.78
C MET A 85 -11.08 -5.23 -6.17
N PRO A 86 -11.19 -5.71 -4.91
CA PRO A 86 -12.48 -5.85 -4.24
C PRO A 86 -13.23 -4.52 -4.22
N ARG A 87 -14.55 -4.57 -4.41
CA ARG A 87 -15.42 -3.42 -4.11
C ARG A 87 -15.79 -3.35 -2.62
N ASP A 88 -15.56 -4.44 -1.89
CA ASP A 88 -15.82 -4.53 -0.47
C ASP A 88 -14.78 -3.71 0.31
N MET A 89 -15.28 -2.76 1.10
CA MET A 89 -14.45 -1.89 1.93
C MET A 89 -13.68 -2.64 3.01
N GLU A 90 -14.21 -3.73 3.55
CA GLU A 90 -13.47 -4.55 4.53
C GLU A 90 -12.29 -5.24 3.86
N LEU A 91 -12.49 -5.84 2.68
CA LEU A 91 -11.41 -6.46 1.91
C LEU A 91 -10.37 -5.44 1.44
N LEU A 92 -10.77 -4.25 1.00
CA LEU A 92 -9.84 -3.18 0.61
C LEU A 92 -8.97 -2.72 1.77
N ARG A 93 -9.56 -2.53 2.96
CA ARG A 93 -8.82 -2.18 4.17
C ARG A 93 -7.91 -3.31 4.64
N ALA A 94 -8.36 -4.56 4.50
CA ALA A 94 -7.56 -5.73 4.82
C ALA A 94 -6.34 -5.87 3.91
N ALA A 95 -6.54 -5.68 2.59
CA ALA A 95 -5.47 -5.62 1.59
C ALA A 95 -4.47 -4.50 1.89
N LEU A 96 -4.95 -3.27 2.14
CA LEU A 96 -4.10 -2.15 2.50
C LEU A 96 -3.26 -2.45 3.75
N THR A 97 -3.91 -3.02 4.79
CA THR A 97 -3.24 -3.43 6.03
C THR A 97 -2.16 -4.48 5.77
N TYR A 98 -2.43 -5.46 4.91
CA TYR A 98 -1.49 -6.50 4.53
C TYR A 98 -0.23 -5.90 3.92
N PHE A 99 -0.33 -5.10 2.87
CA PHE A 99 0.84 -4.49 2.22
C PHE A 99 1.63 -3.59 3.17
N VAL A 100 0.95 -2.77 3.97
CA VAL A 100 1.61 -1.88 4.94
C VAL A 100 2.40 -2.66 5.99
N ARG A 101 1.88 -3.77 6.51
CA ARG A 101 2.54 -4.55 7.57
C ARG A 101 3.59 -5.52 7.05
N GLN A 102 3.36 -6.08 5.87
CA GLN A 102 4.09 -7.25 5.42
C GLN A 102 5.52 -6.93 4.94
N GLU A 103 5.84 -5.65 4.67
CA GLU A 103 7.22 -5.18 4.44
C GLU A 103 8.18 -5.57 5.57
N ARG A 104 7.70 -5.66 6.82
CA ARG A 104 8.52 -6.07 7.98
C ARG A 104 9.01 -7.52 7.90
N PHE A 105 8.46 -8.32 6.99
CA PHE A 105 8.74 -9.73 6.82
C PHE A 105 9.31 -10.06 5.43
N CYS A 106 9.14 -9.17 4.46
CA CYS A 106 9.58 -9.36 3.09
C CYS A 106 9.93 -7.99 2.50
N ASP A 107 11.24 -7.70 2.44
CA ASP A 107 11.77 -6.48 1.87
C ASP A 107 11.33 -6.34 0.40
N GLY A 108 10.86 -5.15 0.03
CA GLY A 108 10.48 -4.83 -1.35
C GLY A 108 9.00 -5.01 -1.66
N LEU A 109 8.17 -5.33 -0.66
CA LEU A 109 6.74 -5.49 -0.87
C LEU A 109 6.02 -4.17 -1.15
N TRP A 110 6.41 -3.07 -0.50
CA TRP A 110 5.90 -1.74 -0.84
C TRP A 110 6.32 -1.35 -2.25
N GLU A 111 7.56 -1.63 -2.66
CA GLU A 111 7.97 -1.40 -4.05
C GLU A 111 7.10 -2.21 -5.02
N LYS A 112 6.88 -3.51 -4.75
CA LYS A 112 5.98 -4.35 -5.55
C LYS A 112 4.60 -3.72 -5.66
N ALA A 113 4.01 -3.31 -4.52
CA ALA A 113 2.68 -2.69 -4.48
C ALA A 113 2.61 -1.38 -5.27
N ILE A 114 3.68 -0.58 -5.27
CA ILE A 114 3.77 0.66 -6.04
C ILE A 114 3.89 0.35 -7.54
N ARG A 115 4.83 -0.52 -7.91
CA ARG A 115 5.10 -0.92 -9.30
C ARG A 115 3.88 -1.56 -9.96
N GLU A 116 3.12 -2.35 -9.21
CA GLU A 116 1.90 -3.01 -9.68
C GLU A 116 0.64 -2.15 -9.53
N GLY A 117 0.77 -0.91 -9.05
CA GLY A 117 -0.33 0.05 -8.93
C GLY A 117 -1.36 -0.32 -7.86
N ILE A 118 -1.02 -1.20 -6.92
CA ILE A 118 -1.92 -1.70 -5.88
C ILE A 118 -2.33 -0.59 -4.93
N PHE A 119 -1.37 0.19 -4.40
CA PHE A 119 -1.70 1.34 -3.54
C PHE A 119 -2.58 2.36 -4.26
N LEU A 120 -2.26 2.67 -5.51
CA LEU A 120 -3.05 3.60 -6.32
C LEU A 120 -4.48 3.09 -6.56
N SER A 121 -4.63 1.80 -6.85
CA SER A 121 -5.94 1.16 -7.07
C SER A 121 -6.80 1.18 -5.82
N ILE A 122 -6.22 0.87 -4.65
CA ILE A 122 -6.89 0.97 -3.36
C ILE A 122 -7.33 2.43 -3.11
N LEU A 123 -6.46 3.41 -3.33
CA LEU A 123 -6.78 4.82 -3.12
C LEU A 123 -7.94 5.30 -4.00
N TYR A 124 -8.00 4.88 -5.27
CA TYR A 124 -9.15 5.18 -6.12
C TYR A 124 -10.44 4.55 -5.60
N LYS A 125 -10.38 3.30 -5.13
CA LYS A 125 -11.55 2.60 -4.58
C LYS A 125 -12.05 3.25 -3.29
N LEU A 126 -11.14 3.65 -2.39
CA LEU A 126 -11.48 4.43 -1.21
C LEU A 126 -12.19 5.74 -1.58
N ARG A 127 -11.68 6.45 -2.59
CA ARG A 127 -12.31 7.69 -3.10
C ARG A 127 -13.70 7.45 -3.71
N GLU A 128 -13.88 6.37 -4.46
CA GLU A 128 -15.19 5.98 -5.01
C GLU A 128 -16.20 5.71 -3.90
N ALA A 129 -15.80 4.99 -2.85
CA ALA A 129 -16.65 4.69 -1.70
C ALA A 129 -17.04 5.96 -0.91
N GLU A 130 -16.10 6.91 -0.74
CA GLU A 130 -16.37 8.21 -0.12
C GLU A 130 -17.40 9.04 -0.88
N ARG A 131 -17.34 9.02 -2.22
CA ARG A 131 -18.27 9.74 -3.08
C ARG A 131 -19.66 9.09 -3.14
N GLY A 132 -19.71 7.75 -3.17
CA GLY A 132 -20.96 6.99 -3.12
C GLY A 132 -21.69 7.05 -1.77
N SER A 133 -20.99 7.40 -0.70
CA SER A 133 -21.56 7.52 0.65
C SER A 133 -22.20 8.89 0.94
N ARG A 134 -22.07 9.88 0.04
CA ARG A 134 -22.77 11.16 0.16
C ARG A 134 -24.11 11.04 -0.57
N PRO A 135 -25.27 11.11 0.12
CA PRO A 135 -26.53 11.32 -0.57
C PRO A 135 -26.44 12.65 -1.32
N GLY A 136 -26.89 12.66 -2.57
CA GLY A 136 -26.98 13.88 -3.39
C GLY A 136 -27.66 15.00 -2.62
N THR A 137 -26.99 16.15 -2.59
CA THR A 137 -27.54 17.44 -2.15
C THR A 137 -28.77 17.82 -2.95
#